data_AF-A0AA38IH12-F1
#
_entry.id   AF-A0AA38IH12-F1
#
_cell.length_a   1.000
_cell.length_b   1.000
_cell.length_c   1.000
_cell.angle_alpha   90.00
_cell.angle_beta   90.00
_cell.angle_gamma   90.00
#
_symmetry.space_group_name_H-M   'P 1'
#
loop_
_entity.id
_entity.type
_entity.pdbx_description
1 polymer ?
#
loop_
_entity_poly.entity_id
_entity_poly.type
_entity_poly.pdbx_seq_one_letter_code
_entity_poly.pdbx_strand_id
1 'polypeptide(L)'
;MVLWNNNEKVKVATTDNGSNIVSAISLLGWTNLSCSGHTLNLVVDQDSLQKTPEIVATLKKCDHTAHIFKASCLATSILVDQQNLMNMKLKSIKENGLLLGGIPL
;
A
#
# COMPACT_ATOMS: atom_id res chain seq x y z
N MET A 1 13.97 -13.82 -25.47
CA MET A 1 12.91 -13.92 -24.44
C MET A 1 11.94 -14.99 -24.91
N VAL A 2 12.00 -16.20 -24.35
CA VAL A 2 11.09 -17.30 -24.72
C VAL A 2 9.85 -17.16 -23.85
N LEU A 3 8.73 -16.75 -24.43
CA LEU A 3 7.44 -16.76 -23.74
C LEU A 3 6.96 -18.20 -23.67
N TRP A 4 6.71 -18.67 -22.45
CA TRP A 4 6.16 -19.99 -22.17
C TRP A 4 4.72 -20.05 -22.69
N ASN A 5 4.52 -20.66 -23.87
CA ASN A 5 3.21 -20.77 -24.52
C ASN A 5 2.40 -21.93 -23.92
N ASN A 6 1.63 -21.66 -22.86
CA ASN A 6 0.78 -22.67 -22.20
C ASN A 6 -0.60 -22.13 -21.80
N ASN A 7 -1.14 -21.17 -22.58
CA ASN A 7 -2.44 -20.55 -22.33
C ASN A 7 -3.59 -21.58 -22.21
N GLU A 8 -3.48 -22.74 -22.87
CA GLU A 8 -4.51 -23.79 -22.80
C GLU A 8 -4.52 -24.58 -21.46
N LYS A 9 -3.42 -24.55 -20.71
CA LYS A 9 -3.23 -25.33 -19.47
C LYS A 9 -3.70 -24.58 -18.23
N VAL A 10 -3.68 -23.25 -18.24
CA VAL A 10 -4.12 -22.45 -17.10
C VAL A 10 -5.65 -22.42 -17.09
N LYS A 11 -6.25 -22.91 -16.00
CA LYS A 11 -7.71 -22.91 -15.80
C LYS A 11 -8.16 -21.97 -14.70
N VAL A 12 -7.25 -21.64 -13.77
CA VAL A 12 -7.53 -20.81 -12.59
C VAL A 12 -6.34 -19.90 -12.34
N ALA A 13 -6.60 -18.66 -11.93
CA ALA A 13 -5.61 -17.73 -11.43
C ALA A 13 -6.08 -17.13 -10.10
N THR A 14 -5.14 -16.84 -9.20
CA THR A 14 -5.42 -16.07 -7.98
C THR A 14 -4.95 -14.64 -8.18
N THR A 15 -5.85 -13.66 -8.11
CA THR A 15 -5.50 -12.24 -8.32
C THR A 15 -6.05 -11.36 -7.22
N ASP A 16 -5.57 -10.12 -7.13
CA ASP A 16 -6.30 -9.10 -6.37
C ASP A 16 -7.66 -8.77 -7.03
N ASN A 17 -8.48 -7.97 -6.35
CA ASN A 17 -9.81 -7.59 -6.82
C ASN A 17 -9.78 -6.34 -7.73
N GLY A 18 -8.61 -5.97 -8.26
CA GLY A 18 -8.46 -4.86 -9.18
C GLY A 18 -9.28 -5.09 -10.46
N SER A 19 -10.09 -4.10 -10.85
CA SER A 19 -10.98 -4.21 -12.01
C SER A 19 -10.27 -4.63 -13.30
N ASN A 20 -9.06 -4.11 -13.52
CA ASN A 20 -8.25 -4.43 -14.71
C ASN A 20 -7.83 -5.90 -14.75
N ILE A 21 -7.36 -6.45 -13.63
CA ILE A 21 -6.90 -7.84 -13.59
C ILE A 21 -8.09 -8.81 -13.63
N VAL A 22 -9.17 -8.50 -12.91
CA VAL A 22 -10.42 -9.28 -12.98
C VAL A 22 -10.95 -9.34 -14.41
N SER A 23 -10.95 -8.21 -15.12
CA SER A 23 -11.38 -8.15 -16.53
C SER A 23 -10.45 -8.94 -17.44
N ALA A 24 -9.13 -8.85 -17.25
CA ALA A 24 -8.16 -9.59 -18.04
C ALA A 24 -8.32 -11.11 -17.87
N ILE A 25 -8.49 -11.60 -16.64
CA ILE A 25 -8.73 -13.02 -16.35
C ILE A 25 -10.05 -13.49 -16.98
N SER A 26 -11.08 -12.67 -16.94
CA SER A 26 -12.36 -12.95 -17.61
C SER A 26 -12.22 -13.03 -19.13
N LEU A 27 -11.45 -12.14 -19.75
CA LEU A 27 -11.20 -12.15 -21.20
C LEU A 27 -10.38 -13.37 -21.64
N LEU A 28 -9.53 -13.90 -20.76
CA LEU A 28 -8.76 -15.12 -21.00
C LEU A 28 -9.57 -16.41 -20.77
N GLY A 29 -10.82 -16.29 -20.28
CA GLY A 29 -11.68 -17.45 -19.98
C GLY A 29 -11.18 -18.28 -18.80
N TRP A 30 -10.37 -17.70 -17.91
CA TRP A 30 -9.85 -18.37 -16.73
C TRP A 30 -10.77 -18.11 -15.53
N THR A 31 -10.82 -19.04 -14.59
CA THR A 31 -11.49 -18.82 -13.31
C THR A 31 -10.63 -17.92 -12.42
N ASN A 32 -11.20 -16.82 -11.90
CA ASN A 32 -10.52 -16.00 -10.92
C ASN A 32 -10.80 -16.47 -9.49
N LEU A 33 -9.77 -16.66 -8.70
CA LEU A 33 -9.83 -16.81 -7.25
C LEU A 33 -9.36 -15.51 -6.61
N SER A 34 -10.22 -14.81 -5.89
CA SER A 34 -9.81 -13.60 -5.17
C SER A 34 -8.74 -13.91 -4.12
N CYS A 35 -7.69 -13.09 -4.08
CA CYS A 35 -6.64 -13.18 -3.07
C CYS A 35 -7.20 -12.89 -1.68
N SER A 36 -7.17 -13.89 -0.80
CA SER A 36 -7.67 -13.77 0.58
C SER A 36 -7.00 -12.62 1.34
N GLY A 37 -5.70 -12.38 1.13
CA GLY A 37 -4.99 -11.27 1.78
C GLY A 37 -5.50 -9.90 1.34
N HIS A 38 -5.78 -9.73 0.04
CA HIS A 38 -6.36 -8.49 -0.46
C HIS A 38 -7.80 -8.30 0.05
N THR A 39 -8.60 -9.36 0.03
CA THR A 39 -9.97 -9.32 0.58
C THR A 39 -9.98 -8.96 2.06
N LEU A 40 -9.10 -9.55 2.87
CA LEU A 40 -8.96 -9.19 4.28
C LEU A 40 -8.56 -7.73 4.47
N ASN A 41 -7.62 -7.22 3.65
CA ASN A 41 -7.22 -5.82 3.70
C ASN A 41 -8.40 -4.87 3.42
N LEU A 42 -9.23 -5.20 2.43
CA LEU A 42 -10.43 -4.41 2.12
C LEU A 42 -11.42 -4.42 3.30
N VAL A 43 -11.69 -5.57 3.91
CA VAL A 43 -12.60 -5.66 5.06
C VAL A 43 -12.09 -4.87 6.26
N VAL A 44 -10.79 -4.98 6.57
CA VAL A 44 -10.18 -4.25 7.68
C VAL A 44 -10.26 -2.74 7.41
N ASP A 45 -9.80 -2.29 6.24
CA ASP A 45 -9.75 -0.87 5.93
C ASP A 45 -11.17 -0.31 5.74
N GLN A 46 -11.89 -0.78 4.72
CA GLN A 46 -13.16 -0.19 4.27
C GLN A 46 -14.34 -0.53 5.19
N ASP A 47 -14.43 -1.77 5.69
CA ASP A 47 -15.60 -2.22 6.45
C ASP A 47 -15.45 -2.08 7.96
N SER A 48 -14.23 -1.90 8.48
CA SER A 48 -13.99 -1.78 9.91
C SER A 48 -13.45 -0.39 10.29
N LEU A 49 -12.23 -0.04 9.84
CA LEU A 49 -11.56 1.19 10.24
C LEU A 49 -12.27 2.44 9.71
N GLN A 50 -12.60 2.47 8.41
CA GLN A 50 -13.24 3.63 7.79
C GLN A 50 -14.69 3.87 8.26
N LYS A 51 -15.34 2.85 8.84
CA LYS A 51 -16.70 2.98 9.40
C LYS A 51 -16.73 3.43 10.86
N THR A 52 -15.57 3.59 11.50
CA THR A 52 -15.46 4.03 12.89
C THR A 52 -14.94 5.47 12.92
N PRO A 53 -15.81 6.48 13.12
CA PRO A 53 -15.44 7.90 12.97
C PRO A 53 -14.28 8.35 13.87
N GLU A 54 -14.19 7.82 15.09
CA GLU A 54 -13.14 8.13 16.06
C GLU A 54 -11.76 7.65 15.57
N ILE A 55 -11.72 6.47 14.96
CA ILE A 55 -10.51 5.90 14.36
C ILE A 55 -10.12 6.74 13.13
N VAL A 56 -11.07 7.05 12.25
CA VAL A 56 -10.83 7.89 11.06
C VAL A 56 -10.28 9.27 11.46
N ALA A 57 -10.86 9.90 12.48
CA ALA A 57 -10.39 11.20 12.98
C ALA A 57 -8.95 11.12 13.51
N THR A 58 -8.59 10.00 14.16
CA THR A 58 -7.24 9.76 14.66
C THR A 58 -6.26 9.52 13.52
N LEU A 59 -6.61 8.66 12.55
CA LEU A 59 -5.79 8.38 11.36
C LEU A 59 -5.49 9.67 10.57
N LYS A 60 -6.50 10.53 10.36
CA LYS A 60 -6.30 11.83 9.69
C LYS A 60 -5.26 12.72 10.38
N LYS A 61 -5.19 12.71 11.71
CA LYS A 61 -4.18 13.47 12.46
C LYS A 61 -2.79 12.87 12.24
N CYS A 62 -2.68 11.54 12.28
CA CYS A 62 -1.42 10.85 11.98
C CYS A 62 -0.94 11.14 10.56
N ASP A 63 -1.83 11.07 9.58
CA ASP A 63 -1.54 11.37 8.17
C ASP A 63 -1.10 12.82 8.00
N HIS A 64 -1.78 13.76 8.65
CA HIS A 64 -1.41 15.17 8.62
C HIS A 64 0.00 15.41 9.17
N THR A 65 0.35 14.77 10.29
CA THR A 65 1.70 14.85 10.86
C THR A 65 2.75 14.27 9.91
N ALA A 66 2.49 13.09 9.34
CA ALA A 66 3.37 12.47 8.36
C ALA A 66 3.56 13.37 7.12
N HIS A 67 2.47 13.98 6.65
CA HIS A 67 2.48 14.91 5.54
C HIS A 67 3.33 16.16 5.81
N ILE A 68 3.22 16.79 6.99
CA ILE A 68 4.04 17.97 7.35
C ILE A 68 5.52 17.68 7.20
N PHE A 69 5.98 16.57 7.75
CA PHE A 69 7.39 16.21 7.67
C PHE A 69 7.79 15.97 6.21
N LYS A 70 7.00 15.23 5.43
CA LYS A 70 7.27 14.98 4.00
C LYS A 70 7.31 16.27 3.16
N ALA A 71 6.43 17.23 3.45
CA ALA A 71 6.27 18.44 2.66
C ALA A 71 7.27 19.56 3.03
N SER A 72 7.88 19.52 4.21
CA SER A 72 8.77 20.56 4.72
C SER A 72 10.18 20.04 4.98
N CYS A 73 11.16 20.55 4.22
CA CYS A 73 12.57 20.23 4.41
C CYS A 73 13.05 20.59 5.83
N LEU A 74 12.58 21.73 6.37
CA LEU A 74 12.91 22.15 7.74
C LEU A 74 12.36 21.16 8.76
N ALA A 75 11.08 20.76 8.63
CA ALA A 75 10.47 19.81 9.56
C ALA A 75 11.14 18.43 9.48
N THR A 76 11.49 17.97 8.27
CA THR A 76 12.28 16.74 8.09
C THR A 76 13.65 16.83 8.75
N SER A 77 14.37 17.95 8.59
CA SER A 77 15.68 18.14 9.23
C SER A 77 15.56 18.02 10.75
N ILE A 78 14.59 18.72 11.35
CA ILE A 78 14.35 18.67 12.80
C ILE A 78 14.04 17.22 13.23
N LEU A 79 13.22 16.49 12.47
CA LEU A 79 12.90 15.10 12.79
C LEU A 79 14.14 14.19 12.75
N VAL A 80 14.99 14.34 11.74
CA VAL A 80 16.24 13.57 11.59
C VAL A 80 17.18 13.85 12.76
N ASP A 81 17.34 15.12 13.14
CA ASP A 81 18.18 15.52 14.28
C ASP A 81 17.68 14.87 15.58
N GLN A 82 16.37 14.89 15.82
CA GLN A 82 15.77 14.25 16.99
C GLN A 82 15.92 12.72 16.96
N GLN A 83 15.75 12.07 15.80
CA GLN A 83 15.95 10.63 15.66
C GLN A 83 17.40 10.23 15.96
N ASN A 84 18.37 11.03 15.52
CA ASN A 84 19.79 10.83 15.82
C ASN A 84 20.07 10.98 17.32
N LEU A 85 19.53 12.00 17.99
CA LEU A 85 19.67 12.20 19.43
C LEU A 85 19.10 11.01 20.24
N MET A 86 18.02 10.40 19.75
CA MET A 86 17.39 9.25 20.39
C MET A 86 18.04 7.90 20.01
N ASN A 87 19.16 7.89 19.27
CA ASN A 87 19.79 6.69 18.73
C ASN A 87 18.81 5.79 17.95
N MET A 88 17.84 6.39 17.28
CA MET A 88 16.87 5.68 16.45
C MET A 88 17.39 5.53 15.04
N LYS A 89 17.13 4.37 14.43
CA LYS A 89 17.37 4.19 12.99
C LYS A 89 16.47 5.15 12.21
N LEU A 90 17.07 5.99 11.36
CA LEU A 90 16.34 6.88 10.44
C LEU A 90 15.37 6.05 9.60
N LYS A 91 14.08 6.35 9.71
CA LYS A 91 13.01 5.72 8.92
C LYS A 91 12.44 6.78 7.98
N SER A 92 12.32 6.44 6.69
CA SER A 92 11.48 7.21 5.79
C SER A 92 10.04 7.18 6.30
N ILE A 93 9.39 8.35 6.32
CA ILE A 93 7.98 8.46 6.67
C ILE A 93 7.19 7.88 5.51
N LYS A 94 6.49 6.77 5.75
CA LYS A 94 5.68 6.08 4.75
C LYS A 94 4.22 6.53 4.88
N GLU A 95 3.61 7.00 3.79
CA GLU A 95 2.15 6.99 3.64
C GLU A 95 1.73 5.59 3.18
N ASN A 96 0.69 5.02 3.79
CA ASN A 96 -0.09 3.90 3.25
C ASN A 96 0.73 2.81 2.54
N GLY A 97 1.75 2.27 3.19
CA GLY A 97 2.47 1.07 2.73
C GLY A 97 3.28 1.19 1.43
N LEU A 98 3.34 2.35 0.77
CA LEU A 98 4.06 2.53 -0.49
C LEU A 98 5.41 3.22 -0.27
N LEU A 99 6.49 2.52 -0.65
CA LEU A 99 7.84 3.08 -0.76
C LEU A 99 7.87 4.06 -1.93
N LEU A 100 7.62 5.33 -1.68
CA LEU A 100 8.02 6.37 -2.63
C LEU A 100 9.47 6.75 -2.35
N GLY A 101 10.34 6.28 -3.23
CA GLY A 101 11.60 6.92 -3.61
C GLY A 101 12.64 7.05 -2.50
N GLY A 102 13.71 6.27 -2.63
CA GLY A 102 14.99 6.67 -2.04
C GLY A 102 15.31 8.11 -2.44
N ILE A 103 15.73 8.89 -1.46
CA ILE A 103 16.35 10.20 -1.67
C ILE A 103 17.58 9.94 -2.58
N PRO A 104 17.67 10.47 -3.81
CA PRO A 104 18.97 10.62 -4.42
C PRO A 104 19.62 11.83 -3.73
N LEU A 105 20.77 11.58 -3.11
CA LEU A 105 21.73 12.63 -2.81
C LEU A 105 22.18 13.30 -4.11
#